data_AF-X8IYQ0-F1
#
_entry.id   AF-X8IYQ0-F1
#
_cell.length_a   1.000
_cell.length_b   1.000
_cell.length_c   1.000
_cell.angle_alpha   90.00
_cell.angle_beta   90.00
_cell.angle_gamma   90.00
#
_symmetry.space_group_name_H-M   'P 1'
#
loop_
_entity.id
_entity.type
_entity.pdbx_description
1 polymer ?
#
loop_
_entity_poly.entity_id
_entity_poly.type
_entity_poly.pdbx_seq_one_letter_code
_entity_poly.pdbx_strand_id
1 'polypeptide(L)'
;MNHRGVAFNSLPPEVIQHIAVAACGLTLAGPPNELAMLLPVSRAVNAALCVEHNPGLYARIFSCKFDSRAPKRRYADAGKPLTAQSFANELPRRWIALKRIRRVSSAGRLIVCSEDQERDDLWLAYLMCIESDGRNWKQLDWARINGYLRAVAGEELMPSPRPGYMIESTTRALALWLMWFMTEVFYVVAEVPTETSQVHTMLRPWALASHKYDILCAPFTHWELPAPDEPDLGEDPLVGTQQYVADLDLRNRTEMVMHMGRRIPLAPPRASIAAIMAFMVRLERNGPIPAQQAPPIPNPPGEFPSTIRPGHPGLTIYPRTRYPAFLGPGTIEFDGRVNRSGSVVYDGEWRRILQCGNPFANPRFKIMPMFRPGELAGHWEGRFVFLTFDAFRDMLAGVVGAVTNGPLAQQPQVWRIREHHLVQRRRRFPLGRASDSVTGEKLPLGGPLNAYIPQTAEFIHHGQPSEFGTRRLEIRLPDLTCPLGYKSYNYTTLDGPTDIAPTYVPTTSVLALTPPPDDMDESPDWDQPQPPTLGDGDDEFDEQILDTLITGEGHSSWGAFKLRGRIRAWDGMVILVKDYDGPNTQGRGRWLYTGYVVSGGNWVGRWRDTFTSERLSGYEGVFSVTRRY
;
A
#
# COMPACT_ATOMS: atom_id res chain seq x y z
N MET A 1 -28.62 -41.92 -43.58
CA MET A 1 -28.05 -41.63 -42.26
C MET A 1 -28.66 -40.32 -41.76
N ASN A 2 -29.63 -40.40 -40.85
CA ASN A 2 -30.25 -39.22 -40.25
C ASN A 2 -29.29 -38.66 -39.20
N HIS A 3 -28.61 -37.55 -39.48
CA HIS A 3 -28.02 -36.73 -38.44
C HIS A 3 -29.16 -36.15 -37.59
N ARG A 4 -29.65 -36.92 -36.61
CA ARG A 4 -30.49 -36.37 -35.53
C ARG A 4 -29.61 -35.36 -34.80
N GLY A 5 -29.80 -34.08 -35.09
CA GLY A 5 -29.18 -33.01 -34.34
C GLY A 5 -29.51 -33.19 -32.86
N VAL A 6 -28.48 -33.30 -32.03
CA VAL A 6 -28.68 -33.31 -30.58
C VAL A 6 -29.22 -31.94 -30.19
N ALA A 7 -30.44 -31.90 -29.66
CA ALA A 7 -31.03 -30.65 -29.24
C ALA A 7 -30.27 -30.12 -28.02
N PHE A 8 -29.97 -28.82 -27.99
CA PHE A 8 -29.17 -28.22 -26.90
C PHE A 8 -29.80 -28.46 -25.51
N ASN A 9 -31.13 -28.51 -25.44
CA ASN A 9 -31.89 -28.79 -24.22
C ASN A 9 -31.91 -30.27 -23.80
N SER A 10 -31.40 -31.20 -24.64
CA SER A 10 -31.26 -32.62 -24.30
C SER A 10 -29.84 -32.99 -23.84
N LEU A 11 -28.92 -32.01 -23.77
CA LEU A 11 -27.59 -32.22 -23.22
C LEU A 11 -27.64 -32.34 -21.70
N PRO A 12 -26.69 -33.09 -21.08
CA PRO A 12 -26.54 -33.11 -19.63
C PRO A 12 -26.32 -31.70 -19.04
N PRO A 13 -26.83 -31.39 -17.83
CA PRO A 13 -26.67 -30.08 -17.21
C PRO A 13 -25.23 -29.59 -17.15
N GLU A 14 -24.28 -30.49 -16.86
CA GLU A 14 -22.85 -30.21 -16.77
C GLU A 14 -22.32 -29.74 -18.13
N VAL A 15 -22.71 -30.40 -19.22
CA VAL A 15 -22.32 -30.03 -20.59
C VAL A 15 -22.89 -28.65 -20.96
N ILE A 16 -24.16 -28.39 -20.61
CA ILE A 16 -24.80 -27.07 -20.81
C ILE A 16 -24.02 -25.99 -20.06
N GLN A 17 -23.63 -26.26 -18.81
CA GLN A 17 -22.81 -25.35 -17.99
C GLN A 17 -21.43 -25.11 -18.59
N HIS A 18 -20.75 -26.16 -19.06
CA HIS A 18 -19.44 -26.04 -19.72
C HIS A 18 -19.53 -25.18 -20.99
N ILE A 19 -20.56 -25.36 -21.81
CA ILE A 19 -20.82 -24.54 -22.99
C ILE A 19 -21.06 -23.08 -22.58
N ALA A 20 -21.87 -22.83 -21.54
CA ALA A 20 -22.13 -21.47 -21.07
C ALA A 20 -20.86 -20.76 -20.57
N VAL A 21 -20.00 -21.45 -19.82
CA VAL A 21 -18.71 -20.91 -19.36
C VAL A 21 -17.79 -20.60 -20.54
N ALA A 22 -17.66 -21.53 -21.49
CA ALA A 22 -16.84 -21.34 -22.68
C ALA A 22 -17.33 -20.15 -23.51
N ALA A 23 -18.65 -20.05 -23.75
CA ALA A 23 -19.27 -18.94 -24.46
C ALA A 23 -19.02 -17.59 -23.77
N CYS A 24 -19.21 -17.51 -22.45
CA CYS A 24 -18.90 -16.32 -21.67
C CYS A 24 -17.41 -15.94 -21.71
N GLY A 25 -16.52 -16.91 -21.94
CA GLY A 25 -15.07 -16.72 -22.04
C GLY A 25 -14.59 -16.23 -23.42
N LEU A 26 -15.43 -16.26 -24.46
CA LEU A 26 -15.05 -15.83 -25.81
C LEU A 26 -14.75 -14.33 -25.88
N THR A 27 -15.48 -13.53 -25.10
CA THR A 27 -15.27 -12.09 -25.00
C THR A 27 -14.85 -11.76 -23.57
N LEU A 28 -13.68 -11.15 -23.38
CA LEU A 28 -13.28 -10.74 -22.02
C LEU A 28 -14.10 -9.52 -21.57
N ALA A 29 -14.02 -8.42 -22.34
CA ALA A 29 -14.60 -7.14 -21.95
C ALA A 29 -16.13 -7.14 -22.03
N GLY A 30 -16.76 -6.66 -20.96
CA GLY A 30 -18.21 -6.51 -20.88
C GLY A 30 -18.95 -7.73 -20.31
N PRO A 31 -20.25 -7.55 -20.02
CA PRO A 31 -21.06 -8.53 -19.29
C PRO A 31 -21.13 -9.88 -20.01
N PRO A 32 -21.39 -10.99 -19.29
CA PRO A 32 -21.63 -12.31 -19.87
C PRO A 32 -23.01 -12.33 -20.56
N ASN A 33 -23.13 -11.66 -21.70
CA ASN A 33 -24.37 -11.56 -22.46
C ASN A 33 -24.82 -12.94 -22.99
N GLU A 34 -23.86 -13.83 -23.24
CA GLU A 34 -24.11 -15.20 -23.65
C GLU A 34 -24.96 -15.94 -22.61
N LEU A 35 -24.66 -15.80 -21.32
CA LEU A 35 -25.47 -16.37 -20.25
C LEU A 35 -26.89 -15.80 -20.26
N ALA A 36 -27.03 -14.48 -20.42
CA ALA A 36 -28.34 -13.82 -20.47
C ALA A 36 -29.19 -14.30 -21.67
N MET A 37 -28.56 -14.63 -22.80
CA MET A 37 -29.22 -15.17 -23.99
C MET A 37 -29.58 -16.66 -23.86
N LEU A 38 -28.81 -17.44 -23.08
CA LEU A 38 -29.07 -18.87 -22.86
C LEU A 38 -30.18 -19.15 -21.83
N LEU A 39 -30.27 -18.33 -20.77
CA LEU A 39 -31.27 -18.49 -19.70
C LEU A 39 -32.74 -18.62 -20.18
N PRO A 40 -33.22 -17.86 -21.20
CA PRO A 40 -34.60 -17.97 -21.68
C PRO A 40 -34.85 -19.11 -22.69
N VAL A 41 -33.84 -19.90 -23.07
CA VAL A 41 -33.96 -20.90 -24.16
C VAL A 41 -34.98 -21.99 -23.85
N SER A 42 -34.98 -22.54 -22.63
CA SER A 42 -35.98 -23.51 -22.16
C SER A 42 -35.94 -23.64 -20.64
N ARG A 43 -36.97 -24.25 -20.03
CA ARG A 43 -36.98 -24.52 -18.58
C ARG A 43 -35.82 -25.42 -18.14
N ALA A 44 -35.47 -26.42 -18.94
CA ALA A 44 -34.35 -27.33 -18.66
C ALA A 44 -33.01 -26.59 -18.65
N VAL A 45 -32.77 -25.75 -19.67
CA VAL A 45 -31.57 -24.91 -19.74
C VAL A 45 -31.55 -23.88 -18.60
N ASN A 46 -32.70 -23.29 -18.27
CA ASN A 46 -32.80 -22.35 -17.16
C ASN A 46 -32.46 -23.03 -15.82
N ALA A 47 -33.00 -24.21 -15.54
CA ALA A 47 -32.67 -24.98 -14.34
C ALA A 47 -31.18 -25.33 -14.26
N ALA A 48 -30.57 -25.68 -15.39
CA ALA A 48 -29.14 -25.98 -15.47
C ALA A 48 -28.22 -24.75 -15.30
N LEU A 49 -28.71 -23.54 -15.57
CA LEU A 49 -27.90 -22.31 -15.61
C LEU A 49 -28.27 -21.25 -14.57
N CYS A 50 -29.38 -21.38 -13.84
CA CYS A 50 -29.83 -20.39 -12.87
C CYS A 50 -28.85 -20.28 -11.68
N VAL A 51 -28.64 -19.05 -11.19
CA VAL A 51 -27.72 -18.73 -10.08
C VAL A 51 -28.08 -19.44 -8.78
N GLU A 52 -29.37 -19.56 -8.48
CA GLU A 52 -29.86 -20.11 -7.21
C GLU A 52 -29.46 -21.57 -7.01
N HIS A 53 -29.41 -22.34 -8.11
CA HIS A 53 -29.08 -23.76 -8.08
C HIS A 53 -27.62 -24.05 -8.44
N ASN A 54 -26.89 -23.09 -9.02
CA ASN A 54 -25.58 -23.35 -9.63
C ASN A 54 -24.51 -22.31 -9.25
N PRO A 55 -24.18 -22.11 -7.96
CA PRO A 55 -23.15 -21.14 -7.55
C PRO A 55 -21.75 -21.46 -8.13
N GLY A 56 -21.43 -22.75 -8.33
CA GLY A 56 -20.18 -23.20 -8.97
C GLY A 56 -20.04 -22.69 -10.41
N LEU A 57 -21.12 -22.71 -11.20
CA LEU A 57 -21.16 -22.15 -12.55
C LEU A 57 -20.80 -20.66 -12.54
N TYR A 58 -21.42 -19.88 -11.65
CA TYR A 58 -21.20 -18.43 -11.59
C TYR A 58 -19.79 -18.09 -11.09
N ALA A 59 -19.22 -18.91 -10.20
CA ALA A 59 -17.81 -18.78 -9.81
C ALA A 59 -16.84 -19.03 -10.97
N ARG A 60 -17.16 -19.99 -11.85
CA ARG A 60 -16.39 -20.24 -13.09
C ARG A 60 -16.52 -19.08 -14.07
N ILE A 61 -17.73 -18.57 -14.30
CA ILE A 61 -17.97 -17.39 -15.15
C ILE A 61 -17.27 -16.15 -14.58
N PHE A 62 -17.31 -15.94 -13.27
CA PHE A 62 -16.56 -14.87 -12.59
C PHE A 62 -15.08 -15.00 -12.91
N SER A 63 -14.51 -16.19 -12.76
CA SER A 63 -13.10 -16.44 -13.04
C SER A 63 -12.74 -16.15 -14.48
N CYS A 64 -13.65 -16.35 -15.46
CA CYS A 64 -13.43 -15.96 -16.86
C CYS A 64 -13.41 -14.43 -17.08
N LYS A 65 -14.23 -13.68 -16.34
CA LYS A 65 -14.44 -12.24 -16.57
C LYS A 65 -13.59 -11.32 -15.67
N PHE A 66 -13.24 -11.77 -14.46
CA PHE A 66 -12.60 -10.98 -13.42
C PHE A 66 -11.42 -11.72 -12.80
N ASP A 67 -10.52 -10.97 -12.16
CA ASP A 67 -9.40 -11.55 -11.41
C ASP A 67 -9.89 -12.07 -10.06
N SER A 68 -9.64 -13.36 -9.79
CA SER A 68 -10.03 -14.03 -8.54
C SER A 68 -8.85 -14.34 -7.62
N ARG A 69 -7.60 -14.22 -8.08
CA ARG A 69 -6.41 -14.69 -7.34
C ARG A 69 -6.15 -13.87 -6.08
N ALA A 70 -6.19 -12.54 -6.18
CA ALA A 70 -5.98 -11.66 -5.03
C ALA A 70 -7.02 -11.89 -3.93
N PRO A 71 -8.34 -11.86 -4.23
CA PRO A 71 -9.37 -12.13 -3.23
C PRO A 71 -9.22 -13.51 -2.59
N LYS A 72 -8.97 -14.57 -3.37
CA LYS A 72 -8.76 -15.93 -2.82
C LYS A 72 -7.61 -15.96 -1.81
N ARG A 73 -6.44 -15.40 -2.18
CA ARG A 73 -5.26 -15.33 -1.31
C ARG A 73 -5.55 -14.52 -0.03
N ARG A 74 -6.06 -13.30 -0.17
CA ARG A 74 -6.29 -12.36 0.94
C ARG A 74 -7.26 -12.89 1.99
N TYR A 75 -8.32 -13.57 1.54
CA TYR A 75 -9.29 -14.19 2.44
C TYR A 75 -8.79 -15.50 3.06
N ALA A 76 -7.97 -16.27 2.33
CA ALA A 76 -7.30 -17.44 2.89
C ALA A 76 -6.29 -17.03 3.98
N ASP A 77 -5.48 -15.99 3.75
CA ASP A 77 -4.53 -15.43 4.71
C ASP A 77 -5.25 -14.96 6.00
N ALA A 78 -6.47 -14.43 5.86
CA ALA A 78 -7.31 -14.02 6.98
C ALA A 78 -8.04 -15.19 7.69
N GLY A 79 -7.81 -16.45 7.26
CA GLY A 79 -8.46 -17.65 7.82
C GLY A 79 -9.93 -17.80 7.45
N LYS A 80 -10.41 -17.10 6.41
CA LYS A 80 -11.81 -17.11 5.98
C LYS A 80 -11.92 -17.31 4.46
N PRO A 81 -11.52 -18.46 3.90
CA PRO A 81 -11.47 -18.68 2.47
C PRO A 81 -12.82 -18.40 1.78
N LEU A 82 -12.76 -17.93 0.53
CA LEU A 82 -13.94 -17.64 -0.29
C LEU A 82 -14.55 -18.93 -0.85
N THR A 83 -15.88 -18.96 -0.97
CA THR A 83 -16.62 -20.10 -1.54
C THR A 83 -17.14 -19.78 -2.94
N ALA A 84 -17.62 -20.79 -3.67
CA ALA A 84 -18.30 -20.56 -4.95
C ALA A 84 -19.48 -19.57 -4.81
N GLN A 85 -20.22 -19.65 -3.69
CA GLN A 85 -21.30 -18.71 -3.39
C GLN A 85 -20.81 -17.26 -3.27
N SER A 86 -19.62 -17.03 -2.70
CA SER A 86 -19.03 -15.69 -2.59
C SER A 86 -18.85 -15.05 -3.97
N PHE A 87 -18.31 -15.81 -4.94
CA PHE A 87 -18.14 -15.33 -6.31
C PHE A 87 -19.47 -15.23 -7.07
N ALA A 88 -20.41 -16.14 -6.82
CA ALA A 88 -21.75 -16.08 -7.42
C ALA A 88 -22.50 -14.81 -7.01
N ASN A 89 -22.38 -14.38 -5.75
CA ASN A 89 -22.96 -13.13 -5.25
C ASN A 89 -22.25 -11.88 -5.80
N GLU A 90 -20.92 -11.96 -5.99
CA GLU A 90 -20.11 -10.82 -6.43
C GLU A 90 -20.24 -10.53 -7.94
N LEU A 91 -20.40 -11.56 -8.77
CA LEU A 91 -20.53 -11.44 -10.22
C LEU A 91 -21.62 -10.44 -10.66
N PRO A 92 -22.90 -10.58 -10.25
CA PRO A 92 -23.94 -9.62 -10.63
C PRO A 92 -23.66 -8.22 -10.07
N ARG A 93 -23.13 -8.13 -8.84
CA ARG A 93 -22.84 -6.86 -8.18
C ARG A 93 -21.82 -6.02 -8.95
N ARG A 94 -20.71 -6.62 -9.40
CA ARG A 94 -19.72 -5.94 -10.25
C ARG A 94 -20.34 -5.42 -11.54
N TRP A 95 -21.17 -6.22 -12.21
CA TRP A 95 -21.81 -5.76 -13.45
C TRP A 95 -22.82 -4.64 -13.27
N ILE A 96 -23.57 -4.66 -12.18
CA ILE A 96 -24.50 -3.59 -11.84
C ILE A 96 -23.73 -2.28 -11.63
N ALA A 97 -22.65 -2.29 -10.84
CA ALA A 97 -21.80 -1.11 -10.61
C ALA A 97 -21.10 -0.62 -11.88
N LEU A 98 -20.46 -1.51 -12.65
CA LEU A 98 -19.76 -1.14 -13.89
C LEU A 98 -20.71 -0.53 -14.94
N LYS A 99 -21.96 -1.01 -15.03
CA LYS A 99 -22.99 -0.41 -15.89
C LYS A 99 -23.35 1.01 -15.43
N ARG A 100 -23.45 1.25 -14.12
CA ARG A 100 -23.70 2.60 -13.57
C ARG A 100 -22.53 3.55 -13.85
N ILE A 101 -21.30 3.12 -13.56
CA ILE A 101 -20.06 3.86 -13.87
C ILE A 101 -20.05 4.27 -15.35
N ARG A 102 -20.36 3.32 -16.25
CA ARG A 102 -20.43 3.58 -17.69
C ARG A 102 -21.52 4.59 -18.08
N ARG A 103 -22.67 4.55 -17.42
CA ARG A 103 -23.77 5.50 -17.65
C ARG A 103 -23.38 6.92 -17.23
N VAL A 104 -22.80 7.08 -16.04
CA VAL A 104 -22.28 8.37 -15.54
C VAL A 104 -21.19 8.90 -16.46
N SER A 105 -20.23 8.05 -16.84
CA SER A 105 -19.17 8.39 -17.79
C SER A 105 -19.71 8.89 -19.14
N SER A 106 -20.79 8.27 -19.64
CA SER A 106 -21.43 8.69 -20.90
C SER A 106 -22.23 10.00 -20.76
N ALA A 107 -22.73 10.30 -19.56
CA ALA A 107 -23.46 11.53 -19.30
C ALA A 107 -22.56 12.72 -18.95
N GLY A 108 -21.33 12.47 -18.48
CA GLY A 108 -20.37 13.50 -18.08
C GLY A 108 -20.71 14.21 -16.77
N ARG A 109 -21.65 13.68 -15.98
CA ARG A 109 -22.06 14.18 -14.66
C ARG A 109 -22.53 13.04 -13.78
N LEU A 110 -22.47 13.20 -12.46
CA LEU A 110 -23.04 12.24 -11.52
C LEU A 110 -24.56 12.16 -11.72
N ILE A 111 -25.06 10.95 -11.95
CA ILE A 111 -26.50 10.63 -12.03
C ILE A 111 -26.83 9.53 -11.01
N VAL A 112 -26.11 9.54 -9.89
CA VAL A 112 -26.25 8.52 -8.87
C VAL A 112 -27.48 8.85 -8.00
N CYS A 113 -28.21 7.82 -7.57
CA CYS A 113 -29.45 8.01 -6.81
C CYS A 113 -29.21 8.36 -5.32
N SER A 114 -28.02 8.10 -4.79
CA SER A 114 -27.61 8.42 -3.42
C SER A 114 -26.08 8.47 -3.24
N GLU A 115 -25.61 9.20 -2.23
CA GLU A 115 -24.19 9.23 -1.83
C GLU A 115 -23.65 7.83 -1.47
N ASP A 116 -24.47 6.99 -0.84
CA ASP A 116 -24.11 5.61 -0.51
C ASP A 116 -23.81 4.78 -1.76
N GLN A 117 -24.60 4.97 -2.83
CA GLN A 117 -24.39 4.23 -4.07
C GLN A 117 -23.14 4.71 -4.81
N GLU A 118 -22.81 6.00 -4.72
CA GLU A 118 -21.55 6.53 -5.26
C GLU A 118 -20.36 5.94 -4.50
N ARG A 119 -20.42 5.94 -3.17
CA ARG A 119 -19.41 5.35 -2.30
C ARG A 119 -19.21 3.85 -2.61
N ASP A 120 -20.30 3.11 -2.80
CA ASP A 120 -20.24 1.69 -3.19
C ASP A 120 -19.57 1.47 -4.55
N ASP A 121 -19.87 2.31 -5.55
CA ASP A 121 -19.27 2.22 -6.89
C ASP A 121 -17.76 2.54 -6.85
N LEU A 122 -17.35 3.56 -6.07
CA LEU A 122 -15.95 3.92 -5.86
C LEU A 122 -15.18 2.83 -5.11
N TRP A 123 -15.74 2.24 -4.06
CA TRP A 123 -15.11 1.11 -3.36
C TRP A 123 -14.92 -0.08 -4.29
N LEU A 124 -15.94 -0.42 -5.06
CA LEU A 124 -15.88 -1.53 -6.00
C LEU A 124 -14.78 -1.29 -7.05
N ALA A 125 -14.70 -0.07 -7.61
CA ALA A 125 -13.64 0.29 -8.55
C ALA A 125 -12.24 0.24 -7.92
N TYR A 126 -12.10 0.75 -6.69
CA TYR A 126 -10.83 0.76 -5.96
C TYR A 126 -10.35 -0.66 -5.66
N LEU A 127 -11.23 -1.52 -5.14
CA LEU A 127 -10.94 -2.93 -4.88
C LEU A 127 -10.58 -3.66 -6.18
N MET A 128 -11.31 -3.42 -7.27
CA MET A 128 -10.96 -3.98 -8.58
C MET A 128 -9.56 -3.56 -9.06
N CYS A 129 -9.12 -2.33 -8.80
CA CYS A 129 -7.77 -1.87 -9.14
C CYS A 129 -6.69 -2.62 -8.35
N ILE A 130 -6.82 -2.68 -7.02
CA ILE A 130 -5.82 -3.35 -6.16
C ILE A 130 -5.84 -4.88 -6.28
N GLU A 131 -6.87 -5.46 -6.89
CA GLU A 131 -7.02 -6.89 -7.18
C GLU A 131 -6.63 -7.26 -8.61
N SER A 132 -6.30 -6.27 -9.46
CA SER A 132 -6.10 -6.49 -10.88
C SER A 132 -4.84 -7.29 -11.18
N ASP A 133 -5.04 -8.42 -11.86
CA ASP A 133 -4.00 -9.17 -12.58
C ASP A 133 -4.19 -9.00 -14.11
N GLY A 134 -5.00 -8.01 -14.51
CA GLY A 134 -5.24 -7.59 -15.90
C GLY A 134 -6.70 -7.70 -16.34
N ARG A 135 -7.49 -8.66 -15.83
CA ARG A 135 -8.90 -8.82 -16.24
C ARG A 135 -9.76 -7.71 -15.66
N ASN A 136 -9.61 -7.40 -14.36
CA ASN A 136 -10.35 -6.32 -13.71
C ASN A 136 -10.11 -4.99 -14.41
N TRP A 137 -8.86 -4.70 -14.82
CA TRP A 137 -8.51 -3.51 -15.60
C TRP A 137 -9.30 -3.42 -16.91
N LYS A 138 -9.38 -4.51 -17.68
CA LYS A 138 -10.16 -4.55 -18.93
C LYS A 138 -11.66 -4.29 -18.70
N GLN A 139 -12.19 -4.67 -17.53
CA GLN A 139 -13.58 -4.38 -17.18
C GLN A 139 -13.79 -2.92 -16.76
N LEU A 140 -12.83 -2.31 -16.07
CA LEU A 140 -12.85 -0.88 -15.72
C LEU A 140 -12.73 0.00 -16.96
N ASP A 141 -11.89 -0.40 -17.92
CA ASP A 141 -11.78 0.23 -19.23
C ASP A 141 -13.09 0.12 -20.02
N TRP A 142 -13.70 -1.07 -20.05
CA TRP A 142 -15.06 -1.23 -20.59
C TRP A 142 -16.06 -0.32 -19.87
N ALA A 143 -15.98 -0.16 -18.56
CA ALA A 143 -16.86 0.75 -17.83
C ALA A 143 -16.56 2.24 -18.09
N ARG A 144 -15.51 2.58 -18.83
CA ARG A 144 -15.05 3.95 -19.09
C ARG A 144 -14.80 4.72 -17.79
N ILE A 145 -14.08 4.07 -16.87
CA ILE A 145 -13.79 4.61 -15.52
C ILE A 145 -13.19 6.03 -15.56
N ASN A 146 -12.36 6.37 -16.56
CA ASN A 146 -11.81 7.71 -16.73
C ASN A 146 -12.87 8.81 -16.87
N GLY A 147 -13.94 8.56 -17.61
CA GLY A 147 -15.04 9.53 -17.75
C GLY A 147 -15.88 9.64 -16.47
N TYR A 148 -16.01 8.54 -15.72
CA TYR A 148 -16.64 8.55 -14.39
C TYR A 148 -15.84 9.40 -13.41
N LEU A 149 -14.52 9.19 -13.33
CA LEU A 149 -13.64 9.95 -12.44
C LEU A 149 -13.57 11.44 -12.80
N ARG A 150 -13.71 11.80 -14.07
CA ARG A 150 -13.83 13.21 -14.47
C ARG A 150 -15.10 13.87 -13.93
N ALA A 151 -16.23 13.15 -13.93
CA ALA A 151 -17.47 13.64 -13.32
C ALA A 151 -17.32 13.78 -11.80
N VAL A 152 -16.80 12.74 -11.13
CA VAL A 152 -16.53 12.79 -9.68
C VAL A 152 -15.56 13.93 -9.34
N ALA A 153 -14.47 14.10 -10.09
CA ALA A 153 -13.51 15.17 -9.83
C ALA A 153 -14.14 16.56 -9.95
N GLY A 154 -14.95 16.78 -10.99
CA GLY A 154 -15.63 18.06 -11.22
C GLY A 154 -16.63 18.44 -10.13
N GLU A 155 -17.31 17.46 -9.54
CA GLU A 155 -18.37 17.69 -8.53
C GLU A 155 -17.85 17.60 -7.09
N GLU A 156 -16.91 16.69 -6.79
CA GLU A 156 -16.49 16.35 -5.42
C GLU A 156 -15.07 16.82 -5.02
N LEU A 157 -14.16 17.00 -5.99
CA LEU A 157 -12.75 17.32 -5.71
C LEU A 157 -12.34 18.74 -6.05
N MET A 158 -13.09 19.42 -6.93
CA MET A 158 -12.80 20.82 -7.25
C MET A 158 -13.05 21.71 -6.02
N PRO A 159 -12.18 22.71 -5.77
CA PRO A 159 -12.34 23.59 -4.62
C PRO A 159 -13.72 24.25 -4.58
N SER A 160 -14.36 24.18 -3.41
CA SER A 160 -15.62 24.85 -3.17
C SER A 160 -15.44 26.38 -3.20
N PRO A 161 -16.44 27.15 -3.66
CA PRO A 161 -16.46 28.60 -3.47
C PRO A 161 -16.57 29.00 -1.99
N ARG A 162 -16.91 28.06 -1.10
CA ARG A 162 -16.94 28.31 0.35
C ARG A 162 -15.52 28.44 0.90
N PRO A 163 -15.26 29.42 1.79
CA PRO A 163 -13.96 29.57 2.41
C PRO A 163 -13.62 28.34 3.26
N GLY A 164 -12.38 27.86 3.15
CA GLY A 164 -11.84 26.77 3.95
C GLY A 164 -11.34 25.59 3.13
N TYR A 165 -10.76 24.61 3.83
CA TYR A 165 -10.32 23.36 3.24
C TYR A 165 -11.51 22.40 3.10
N MET A 166 -11.48 21.55 2.08
CA MET A 166 -12.50 20.52 1.89
C MET A 166 -12.42 19.47 2.99
N ILE A 167 -13.57 18.95 3.39
CA ILE A 167 -13.66 17.86 4.36
C ILE A 167 -13.21 16.56 3.68
N GLU A 168 -12.27 15.85 4.29
CA GLU A 168 -11.87 14.52 3.86
C GLU A 168 -13.06 13.55 4.04
N SER A 169 -13.49 12.90 2.96
CA SER A 169 -14.54 11.89 2.96
C SER A 169 -14.06 10.63 2.25
N THR A 170 -14.71 9.48 2.51
CA THR A 170 -14.40 8.21 1.84
C THR A 170 -14.46 8.37 0.31
N THR A 171 -15.49 9.04 -0.20
CA THR A 171 -15.66 9.33 -1.64
C THR A 171 -14.45 10.06 -2.21
N ARG A 172 -14.02 11.17 -1.60
CA ARG A 172 -12.88 11.96 -2.09
C ARG A 172 -11.56 11.19 -2.02
N ALA A 173 -11.36 10.44 -0.95
CA ALA A 173 -10.17 9.61 -0.78
C ALA A 173 -10.08 8.52 -1.87
N LEU A 174 -11.16 7.78 -2.11
CA LEU A 174 -11.22 6.76 -3.15
C LEU A 174 -11.07 7.38 -4.55
N ALA A 175 -11.69 8.53 -4.80
CA ALA A 175 -11.57 9.25 -6.06
C ALA A 175 -10.11 9.65 -6.35
N LEU A 176 -9.39 10.21 -5.37
CA LEU A 176 -7.97 10.57 -5.53
C LEU A 176 -7.09 9.35 -5.80
N TRP A 177 -7.34 8.22 -5.11
CA TRP A 177 -6.62 6.97 -5.36
C TRP A 177 -6.93 6.37 -6.74
N LEU A 178 -8.18 6.40 -7.17
CA LEU A 178 -8.57 5.95 -8.50
C LEU A 178 -7.97 6.85 -9.58
N MET A 179 -7.97 8.17 -9.39
CA MET A 179 -7.27 9.10 -10.29
C MET A 179 -5.77 8.81 -10.35
N TRP A 180 -5.15 8.48 -9.21
CA TRP A 180 -3.77 8.03 -9.18
C TRP A 180 -3.55 6.76 -10.02
N PHE A 181 -4.39 5.73 -9.86
CA PHE A 181 -4.29 4.50 -10.65
C PHE A 181 -4.48 4.72 -12.15
N MET A 182 -5.25 5.74 -12.54
CA MET A 182 -5.48 6.11 -13.94
C MET A 182 -4.46 7.14 -14.47
N THR A 183 -3.49 7.58 -13.68
CA THR A 183 -2.50 8.59 -14.10
C THR A 183 -1.43 7.93 -14.97
N GLU A 184 -1.56 8.00 -16.29
CA GLU A 184 -0.51 7.53 -17.20
C GLU A 184 0.46 8.66 -17.56
N VAL A 185 1.75 8.33 -17.63
CA VAL A 185 2.81 9.31 -17.93
C VAL A 185 2.59 9.99 -19.29
N PHE A 186 2.14 9.25 -20.30
CA PHE A 186 1.87 9.81 -21.62
C PHE A 186 0.81 10.92 -21.57
N TYR A 187 -0.27 10.73 -20.80
CA TYR A 187 -1.29 11.76 -20.63
C TYR A 187 -0.76 12.96 -19.85
N VAL A 188 0.00 12.74 -18.77
CA VAL A 188 0.62 13.84 -18.01
C VAL A 188 1.55 14.68 -18.89
N VAL A 189 2.30 14.04 -19.78
CA VAL A 189 3.18 14.72 -20.74
C VAL A 189 2.40 15.53 -21.78
N ALA A 190 1.20 15.08 -22.14
CA ALA A 190 0.34 15.72 -23.12
C ALA A 190 -0.63 16.75 -22.53
N GLU A 191 -0.66 16.94 -21.20
CA GLU A 191 -1.54 17.91 -20.53
C GLU A 191 -1.27 19.33 -21.04
N VAL A 192 -2.33 20.07 -21.35
CA VAL A 192 -2.22 21.49 -21.70
C VAL A 192 -2.12 22.36 -20.43
N PRO A 193 -1.51 23.57 -20.50
CA PRO A 193 -1.28 24.41 -19.32
C PRO A 193 -2.52 24.70 -18.47
N THR A 194 -3.70 24.82 -19.09
CA THR A 194 -4.97 25.03 -18.41
C THR A 194 -5.39 23.82 -17.59
N GLU A 195 -5.26 22.61 -18.14
CA GLU A 195 -5.56 21.35 -17.45
C GLU A 195 -4.59 21.13 -16.29
N THR A 196 -3.29 21.32 -16.53
CA THR A 196 -2.28 21.24 -15.48
C THR A 196 -2.60 22.21 -14.34
N SER A 197 -2.98 23.46 -14.64
CA SER A 197 -3.33 24.45 -13.63
C SER A 197 -4.56 24.04 -12.80
N GLN A 198 -5.58 23.47 -13.45
CA GLN A 198 -6.78 22.96 -12.76
C GLN A 198 -6.43 21.79 -11.84
N VAL A 199 -5.69 20.80 -12.34
CA VAL A 199 -5.28 19.63 -11.56
C VAL A 199 -4.36 20.03 -10.40
N HIS A 200 -3.45 20.99 -10.61
CA HIS A 200 -2.64 21.53 -9.52
C HIS A 200 -3.48 22.23 -8.46
N THR A 201 -4.46 23.04 -8.88
CA THR A 201 -5.37 23.71 -7.95
C THR A 201 -6.15 22.71 -7.11
N MET A 202 -6.55 21.59 -7.72
CA MET A 202 -7.22 20.47 -7.04
C MET A 202 -6.28 19.73 -6.08
N LEU A 203 -5.08 19.32 -6.51
CA LEU A 203 -4.19 18.43 -5.76
C LEU A 203 -3.38 19.13 -4.65
N ARG A 204 -3.01 20.39 -4.83
CA ARG A 204 -2.12 21.11 -3.90
C ARG A 204 -2.66 21.17 -2.46
N PRO A 205 -3.94 21.48 -2.21
CA PRO A 205 -4.50 21.42 -0.86
C PRO A 205 -4.30 20.06 -0.19
N TRP A 206 -4.70 18.96 -0.84
CA TRP A 206 -4.55 17.60 -0.31
C TRP A 206 -3.09 17.21 -0.06
N ALA A 207 -2.19 17.62 -0.95
CA ALA A 207 -0.77 17.30 -0.82
C ALA A 207 -0.09 18.14 0.27
N LEU A 208 -0.30 19.46 0.31
CA LEU A 208 0.53 20.38 1.07
C LEU A 208 -0.11 20.85 2.39
N ALA A 209 -1.44 20.84 2.53
CA ALA A 209 -2.13 21.27 3.75
C ALA A 209 -2.12 20.17 4.82
N SER A 210 -0.92 19.86 5.31
CA SER A 210 -0.63 18.85 6.31
C SER A 210 -1.40 18.97 7.62
N HIS A 211 -1.59 20.20 8.11
CA HIS A 211 -2.40 20.51 9.29
C HIS A 211 -3.90 20.15 9.12
N LYS A 212 -4.34 19.79 7.91
CA LYS A 212 -5.71 19.34 7.61
C LYS A 212 -5.78 17.91 7.11
N TYR A 213 -4.80 17.47 6.31
CA TYR A 213 -4.84 16.17 5.64
C TYR A 213 -3.66 15.30 6.06
N ASP A 214 -3.96 14.35 6.95
CA ASP A 214 -3.00 13.35 7.43
C ASP A 214 -2.68 12.34 6.31
N ILE A 215 -1.46 11.83 6.34
CA ILE A 215 -0.99 10.73 5.49
C ILE A 215 -0.97 9.39 6.26
N LEU A 216 -1.10 9.39 7.59
CA LEU A 216 -0.91 8.22 8.44
C LEU A 216 -2.23 7.62 8.94
N CYS A 217 -2.32 6.30 9.06
CA CYS A 217 -3.44 5.55 9.64
C CYS A 217 -3.71 5.95 11.10
N ALA A 218 -2.65 6.29 11.84
CA ALA A 218 -2.70 6.88 13.17
C ALA A 218 -1.54 7.89 13.31
N PRO A 219 -1.68 8.93 14.14
CA PRO A 219 -0.64 9.94 14.32
C PRO A 219 0.71 9.33 14.70
N PHE A 220 1.79 9.95 14.25
CA PHE A 220 3.14 9.40 14.45
C PHE A 220 3.58 9.36 15.92
N THR A 221 2.88 10.07 16.81
CA THR A 221 3.12 10.12 18.27
C THR A 221 2.59 8.89 19.01
N HIS A 222 1.68 8.12 18.40
CA HIS A 222 1.13 6.89 18.97
C HIS A 222 1.89 5.68 18.44
N TRP A 223 2.83 5.15 19.23
CA TRP A 223 3.64 4.01 18.80
C TRP A 223 2.96 2.65 19.06
N GLU A 224 2.40 2.50 20.26
CA GLU A 224 1.80 1.26 20.71
C GLU A 224 0.32 1.27 20.35
N LEU A 225 -0.05 0.44 19.38
CA LEU A 225 -1.41 0.28 18.89
C LEU A 225 -1.74 -1.22 18.80
N PRO A 226 -2.98 -1.63 19.13
CA PRO A 226 -4.12 -0.78 19.50
C PRO A 226 -4.00 -0.10 20.86
N ALA A 227 -4.58 1.10 21.00
CA ALA A 227 -4.68 1.82 22.26
C ALA A 227 -5.74 1.18 23.18
N PRO A 228 -5.51 1.15 24.51
CA PRO A 228 -6.36 0.39 25.44
C PRO A 228 -7.78 0.94 25.60
N ASP A 229 -7.97 2.26 25.46
CA ASP A 229 -9.27 2.92 25.58
C ASP A 229 -9.51 3.86 24.40
N GLU A 230 -10.76 3.91 23.93
CA GLU A 230 -11.24 5.02 23.11
C GLU A 230 -11.34 6.23 24.06
N PRO A 231 -10.55 7.30 23.86
CA PRO A 231 -10.71 8.49 24.68
C PRO A 231 -12.14 8.99 24.53
N ASP A 232 -12.76 9.43 25.62
CA ASP A 232 -14.04 10.15 25.59
C ASP A 232 -13.79 11.46 24.83
N LEU A 233 -13.93 11.39 23.50
CA LEU A 233 -13.93 12.54 22.62
C LEU A 233 -15.23 13.27 22.95
N GLY A 234 -15.20 14.08 24.01
CA GLY A 234 -16.23 15.10 24.24
C GLY A 234 -16.49 15.87 22.95
N GLU A 235 -17.66 16.51 22.84
CA GLU A 235 -18.12 17.16 21.60
C GLU A 235 -16.96 17.78 20.81
N ASP A 236 -16.75 17.26 19.59
CA ASP A 236 -15.82 17.82 18.60
C ASP A 236 -15.94 19.34 18.69
N PRO A 237 -14.87 20.10 18.98
CA PRO A 237 -14.98 21.54 19.09
C PRO A 237 -15.38 22.08 17.71
N LEU A 238 -16.69 22.15 17.50
CA LEU A 238 -17.38 22.95 16.52
C LEU A 238 -16.86 24.36 16.78
N VAL A 239 -15.91 24.76 15.94
CA VAL A 239 -15.20 26.04 15.97
C VAL A 239 -13.95 26.04 16.86
N GLY A 240 -12.78 25.97 16.23
CA GLY A 240 -11.59 26.67 16.73
C GLY A 240 -10.54 25.82 17.45
N THR A 241 -10.11 24.68 16.89
CA THR A 241 -8.73 24.24 17.16
C THR A 241 -7.80 25.40 16.82
N GLN A 242 -7.02 25.86 17.79
CA GLN A 242 -5.99 26.86 17.53
C GLN A 242 -5.15 26.34 16.36
N GLN A 243 -5.08 27.13 15.28
CA GLN A 243 -4.57 26.75 13.96
C GLN A 243 -3.15 26.15 13.93
N TYR A 244 -2.44 26.20 15.06
CA TYR A 244 -1.07 25.73 15.25
C TYR A 244 -0.97 24.40 16.00
N VAL A 245 -2.04 23.89 16.59
CA VAL A 245 -2.05 22.61 17.33
C VAL A 245 -2.13 21.46 16.33
N ALA A 246 -1.27 20.46 16.50
CA ALA A 246 -1.31 19.26 15.67
C ALA A 246 -2.50 18.38 16.09
N ASP A 247 -3.25 17.87 15.11
CA ASP A 247 -4.28 16.85 15.33
C ASP A 247 -3.61 15.51 15.62
N LEU A 248 -3.61 15.09 16.89
CA LEU A 248 -2.99 13.86 17.38
C LEU A 248 -4.03 12.85 17.89
N ASP A 249 -5.30 13.05 17.53
CA ASP A 249 -6.38 12.22 18.02
C ASP A 249 -6.46 10.90 17.25
N LEU A 250 -6.64 9.82 18.00
CA LEU A 250 -6.95 8.52 17.42
C LEU A 250 -8.42 8.50 17.02
N ARG A 251 -8.72 8.04 15.80
CA ARG A 251 -10.09 7.93 15.29
C ARG A 251 -10.31 6.57 14.65
N ASN A 252 -11.44 5.95 14.97
CA ASN A 252 -11.93 4.82 14.21
C ASN A 252 -12.45 5.32 12.85
N ARG A 253 -11.86 4.82 11.76
CA ARG A 253 -12.25 5.18 10.38
C ARG A 253 -12.80 3.99 9.61
N THR A 254 -13.10 2.88 10.27
CA THR A 254 -13.67 1.71 9.59
C THR A 254 -15.12 1.96 9.17
N GLU A 255 -15.46 1.57 7.96
CA GLU A 255 -16.83 1.48 7.48
C GLU A 255 -17.12 0.09 6.91
N MET A 256 -18.40 -0.29 6.89
CA MET A 256 -18.82 -1.62 6.45
C MET A 256 -18.97 -1.65 4.93
N VAL A 257 -18.02 -2.30 4.26
CA VAL A 257 -17.97 -2.42 2.81
C VAL A 257 -18.40 -3.83 2.40
N MET A 258 -19.26 -3.92 1.40
CA MET A 258 -19.56 -5.20 0.76
C MET A 258 -18.39 -5.59 -0.16
N HIS A 259 -17.88 -6.82 -0.06
CA HIS A 259 -16.84 -7.36 -0.94
C HIS A 259 -16.91 -8.90 -0.98
N MET A 260 -16.89 -9.48 -2.18
CA MET A 260 -16.99 -10.94 -2.41
C MET A 260 -18.23 -11.56 -1.75
N GLY A 261 -19.37 -10.86 -1.83
CA GLY A 261 -20.62 -11.28 -1.18
C GLY A 261 -20.59 -11.27 0.36
N ARG A 262 -19.61 -10.61 0.99
CA ARG A 262 -19.49 -10.49 2.46
C ARG A 262 -19.42 -9.03 2.87
N ARG A 263 -19.89 -8.70 4.08
CA ARG A 263 -19.67 -7.39 4.71
C ARG A 263 -18.38 -7.44 5.51
N ILE A 264 -17.43 -6.57 5.18
CA ILE A 264 -16.14 -6.47 5.88
C ILE A 264 -15.88 -5.02 6.31
N PRO A 265 -15.30 -4.80 7.51
CA PRO A 265 -14.87 -3.47 7.91
C PRO A 265 -13.60 -3.10 7.14
N LEU A 266 -13.63 -1.98 6.41
CA LEU A 266 -12.46 -1.40 5.74
C LEU A 266 -12.35 0.07 6.12
N ALA A 267 -11.13 0.57 6.27
CA ALA A 267 -10.89 2.01 6.34
C ALA A 267 -10.56 2.57 4.94
N PRO A 268 -11.06 3.77 4.61
CA PRO A 268 -10.68 4.43 3.36
C PRO A 268 -9.16 4.64 3.32
N PRO A 269 -8.52 4.47 2.15
CA PRO A 269 -7.10 4.77 1.99
C PRO A 269 -6.87 6.28 2.18
N ARG A 270 -5.66 6.69 2.57
CA ARG A 270 -5.39 8.09 2.89
C ARG A 270 -5.35 8.95 1.63
N ALA A 271 -6.24 9.94 1.53
CA ALA A 271 -6.39 10.82 0.36
C ALA A 271 -5.06 11.51 -0.01
N SER A 272 -4.37 12.04 1.01
CA SER A 272 -3.12 12.78 0.90
C SER A 272 -2.02 12.00 0.19
N ILE A 273 -1.93 10.69 0.39
CA ILE A 273 -0.87 9.87 -0.24
C ILE A 273 -1.03 9.87 -1.76
N ALA A 274 -2.24 9.59 -2.25
CA ALA A 274 -2.55 9.61 -3.67
C ALA A 274 -2.36 11.02 -4.25
N ALA A 275 -2.78 12.05 -3.51
CA ALA A 275 -2.60 13.44 -3.93
C ALA A 275 -1.12 13.84 -4.04
N ILE A 276 -0.28 13.46 -3.07
CA ILE A 276 1.17 13.69 -3.10
C ILE A 276 1.77 13.01 -4.33
N MET A 277 1.44 11.74 -4.57
CA MET A 277 1.95 11.03 -5.75
C MET A 277 1.54 11.72 -7.05
N ALA A 278 0.24 11.99 -7.23
CA ALA A 278 -0.29 12.64 -8.43
C ALA A 278 0.27 14.05 -8.65
N PHE A 279 0.54 14.79 -7.58
CA PHE A 279 1.15 16.11 -7.59
C PHE A 279 2.63 16.05 -7.96
N MET A 280 3.39 15.12 -7.35
CA MET A 280 4.83 14.98 -7.57
C MET A 280 5.16 14.58 -9.02
N VAL A 281 4.40 13.65 -9.61
CA VAL A 281 4.57 13.28 -11.04
C VAL A 281 4.48 14.50 -11.95
N ARG A 282 3.46 15.34 -11.72
CA ARG A 282 3.20 16.53 -12.55
C ARG A 282 4.24 17.61 -12.32
N LEU A 283 4.67 17.81 -11.07
CA LEU A 283 5.72 18.76 -10.73
C LEU A 283 7.07 18.38 -11.35
N GLU A 284 7.41 17.09 -11.40
CA GLU A 284 8.64 16.62 -12.02
C GLU A 284 8.66 16.84 -13.54
N ARG A 285 7.50 16.73 -14.20
CA ARG A 285 7.39 16.84 -15.66
C ARG A 285 7.23 18.28 -16.16
N ASN A 286 6.41 19.09 -15.51
CA ASN A 286 5.98 20.40 -16.03
C ASN A 286 6.79 21.59 -15.48
N GLY A 287 8.03 21.39 -15.02
CA GLY A 287 8.79 22.47 -14.38
C GLY A 287 9.08 23.68 -15.30
N PRO A 288 8.98 24.95 -14.83
CA PRO A 288 8.64 25.42 -13.47
C PRO A 288 7.37 26.31 -13.38
N ILE A 289 6.42 25.92 -12.53
CA ILE A 289 5.66 26.87 -11.67
C ILE A 289 6.70 27.43 -10.67
N PRO A 290 6.74 28.72 -10.30
CA PRO A 290 7.92 29.42 -9.74
C PRO A 290 8.53 28.69 -8.54
N ALA A 291 9.43 27.77 -8.85
CA ALA A 291 10.29 27.07 -7.95
C ALA A 291 11.69 27.53 -8.32
N GLN A 292 12.32 28.27 -7.40
CA GLN A 292 13.71 28.63 -7.57
C GLN A 292 14.52 27.34 -7.79
N GLN A 293 15.30 27.30 -8.88
CA GLN A 293 16.19 26.18 -9.14
C GLN A 293 17.17 26.04 -7.98
N ALA A 294 17.15 24.89 -7.31
CA ALA A 294 18.15 24.55 -6.31
C ALA A 294 19.51 24.31 -7.00
N PRO A 295 20.64 24.62 -6.34
CA PRO A 295 21.96 24.33 -6.88
C PRO A 295 22.14 22.81 -7.12
N PRO A 296 22.89 22.42 -8.17
CA PRO A 296 23.14 21.02 -8.48
C PRO A 296 23.85 20.32 -7.32
N ILE A 297 23.54 19.04 -7.11
CA ILE A 297 24.19 18.21 -6.10
C ILE A 297 25.70 18.12 -6.43
N PRO A 298 26.61 18.58 -5.56
CA PRO A 298 28.05 18.41 -5.77
C PRO A 298 28.45 16.94 -5.80
N ASN A 299 29.44 16.56 -6.61
CA ASN A 299 29.99 15.21 -6.59
C ASN A 299 30.55 14.89 -5.20
N PRO A 300 30.23 13.72 -4.61
CA PRO A 300 30.69 13.37 -3.27
C PRO A 300 32.22 13.28 -3.20
N PRO A 301 32.86 13.78 -2.12
CA PRO A 301 34.27 13.54 -1.87
C PRO A 301 34.45 12.12 -1.31
N GLY A 302 34.97 11.21 -2.11
CA GLY A 302 35.23 9.81 -1.76
C GLY A 302 34.56 8.84 -2.73
N GLU A 303 35.29 7.80 -3.14
CA GLU A 303 34.88 6.79 -4.11
C GLU A 303 33.61 6.03 -3.67
N PHE A 304 32.44 6.59 -3.99
CA PHE A 304 31.29 5.75 -4.29
C PHE A 304 31.68 4.93 -5.54
N PRO A 305 31.59 3.59 -5.54
CA PRO A 305 31.93 2.80 -6.72
C PRO A 305 31.13 3.33 -7.90
N SER A 306 31.88 3.83 -8.88
CA SER A 306 31.43 4.64 -9.99
C SER A 306 30.51 3.84 -10.91
N THR A 307 29.21 3.90 -10.65
CA THR A 307 28.16 3.76 -11.67
C THR A 307 27.36 5.05 -11.87
N ILE A 308 27.68 6.09 -11.09
CA ILE A 308 27.09 7.42 -11.23
C ILE A 308 27.93 8.19 -12.27
N ARG A 309 27.43 8.26 -13.51
CA ARG A 309 28.06 9.08 -14.56
C ARG A 309 27.97 10.57 -14.18
N PRO A 310 29.09 11.29 -14.10
CA PRO A 310 29.09 12.72 -13.87
C PRO A 310 28.92 13.48 -15.19
N GLY A 311 27.99 14.44 -15.20
CA GLY A 311 27.85 15.45 -16.25
C GLY A 311 26.56 15.33 -17.07
N HIS A 312 25.58 16.20 -16.78
CA HIS A 312 24.88 17.00 -17.79
C HIS A 312 24.17 18.18 -17.10
N PRO A 313 24.55 19.44 -17.37
CA PRO A 313 23.82 20.63 -16.96
C PRO A 313 22.65 20.84 -17.91
N GLY A 314 21.45 20.93 -17.35
CA GLY A 314 20.20 21.07 -18.10
C GLY A 314 19.42 19.77 -18.11
N LEU A 315 18.24 19.81 -17.48
CA LEU A 315 17.07 18.98 -17.78
C LEU A 315 17.41 17.64 -18.46
N THR A 316 18.09 16.74 -17.74
CA THR A 316 17.89 15.33 -18.02
C THR A 316 16.46 15.06 -17.59
N ILE A 317 15.54 15.13 -18.55
CA ILE A 317 14.25 14.46 -18.53
C ILE A 317 14.54 13.11 -17.90
N TYR A 318 14.19 12.91 -16.62
CA TYR A 318 14.42 11.64 -15.94
C TYR A 318 13.59 10.63 -16.71
N PRO A 319 14.20 9.77 -17.54
CA PRO A 319 13.44 8.70 -18.14
C PRO A 319 13.41 7.68 -17.03
N ARG A 320 12.37 7.70 -16.17
CA ARG A 320 12.04 6.72 -15.11
C ARG A 320 11.98 7.27 -13.66
N THR A 321 11.11 8.22 -13.36
CA THR A 321 10.22 7.92 -12.22
C THR A 321 9.23 6.89 -12.75
N ARG A 322 9.58 5.60 -12.59
CA ARG A 322 8.74 4.48 -13.05
C ARG A 322 7.57 4.34 -12.07
N TYR A 323 6.60 5.21 -12.24
CA TYR A 323 5.29 4.97 -11.69
C TYR A 323 4.74 3.73 -12.42
N PRO A 324 4.18 2.72 -11.72
CA PRO A 324 3.61 1.51 -12.33
C PRO A 324 2.41 1.79 -13.27
N ALA A 325 2.16 3.04 -13.62
CA ALA A 325 1.04 3.50 -14.40
C ALA A 325 1.36 3.67 -15.90
N PHE A 326 2.40 3.03 -16.43
CA PHE A 326 2.59 3.03 -17.89
C PHE A 326 1.46 2.24 -18.60
N LEU A 327 0.85 1.27 -17.91
CA LEU A 327 -0.24 0.44 -18.46
C LEU A 327 -1.35 0.09 -17.42
N GLY A 328 -1.30 0.63 -16.20
CA GLY A 328 -2.28 0.41 -15.12
C GLY A 328 -1.98 -0.79 -14.18
N PRO A 329 -2.71 -0.95 -13.06
CA PRO A 329 -2.57 -2.07 -12.14
C PRO A 329 -2.70 -3.43 -12.84
N GLY A 330 -1.65 -4.26 -12.73
CA GLY A 330 -1.63 -5.61 -13.30
C GLY A 330 -0.92 -5.77 -14.65
N THR A 331 -0.11 -4.80 -15.05
CA THR A 331 0.62 -4.83 -16.33
C THR A 331 2.10 -5.15 -16.18
N ILE A 332 2.73 -5.63 -17.27
CA ILE A 332 3.98 -6.42 -17.25
C ILE A 332 5.27 -5.57 -17.08
N GLU A 333 5.18 -4.24 -16.91
CA GLU A 333 6.40 -3.44 -16.79
C GLU A 333 6.87 -3.25 -15.35
N PHE A 334 7.57 -4.26 -14.80
CA PHE A 334 8.74 -4.01 -13.93
C PHE A 334 9.68 -5.21 -13.73
N ASP A 335 10.96 -4.92 -13.99
CA ASP A 335 12.26 -5.56 -13.72
C ASP A 335 12.38 -6.93 -13.00
N GLY A 336 12.92 -7.91 -13.74
CA GLY A 336 14.29 -8.42 -13.59
C GLY A 336 14.74 -9.08 -12.28
N ARG A 337 14.44 -8.49 -11.11
CA ARG A 337 14.86 -9.01 -9.80
C ARG A 337 13.77 -8.95 -8.71
N VAL A 338 12.70 -8.18 -8.88
CA VAL A 338 11.53 -8.21 -7.97
C VAL A 338 10.27 -8.51 -8.79
N ASN A 339 10.08 -9.81 -9.05
CA ASN A 339 8.88 -10.43 -9.64
C ASN A 339 7.62 -10.20 -8.78
N ARG A 340 7.12 -8.97 -8.66
CA ARG A 340 5.74 -8.73 -8.20
C ARG A 340 4.97 -8.05 -9.32
N SER A 341 4.55 -8.85 -10.28
CA SER A 341 3.52 -8.49 -11.26
C SER A 341 2.13 -8.68 -10.65
N GLY A 342 1.14 -7.89 -11.06
CA GLY A 342 -0.25 -8.13 -10.67
C GLY A 342 -0.65 -7.56 -9.31
N SER A 343 -1.66 -8.17 -8.72
CA SER A 343 -2.35 -7.76 -7.49
C SER A 343 -1.51 -7.87 -6.22
N VAL A 344 -0.39 -8.61 -6.25
CA VAL A 344 0.48 -8.86 -5.07
C VAL A 344 1.16 -7.60 -4.56
N VAL A 345 1.48 -6.63 -5.45
CA VAL A 345 2.10 -5.35 -5.04
C VAL A 345 1.19 -4.50 -4.15
N TYR A 346 -0.10 -4.79 -4.13
CA TYR A 346 -1.09 -4.07 -3.33
C TYR A 346 -1.46 -4.81 -2.04
N ASP A 347 -0.81 -5.93 -1.71
CA ASP A 347 -1.16 -6.67 -0.50
C ASP A 347 -0.83 -5.88 0.77
N GLY A 348 0.21 -5.05 0.78
CA GLY A 348 0.48 -4.11 1.88
C GLY A 348 -0.64 -3.09 2.06
N GLU A 349 -1.14 -2.52 0.96
CA GLU A 349 -2.26 -1.57 0.99
C GLU A 349 -3.57 -2.24 1.39
N TRP A 350 -3.84 -3.46 0.92
CA TRP A 350 -4.98 -4.27 1.38
C TRP A 350 -4.92 -4.53 2.89
N ARG A 351 -3.76 -4.94 3.41
CA ARG A 351 -3.56 -5.16 4.85
C ARG A 351 -3.79 -3.87 5.62
N ARG A 352 -3.27 -2.74 5.13
CA ARG A 352 -3.46 -1.42 5.75
C ARG A 352 -4.92 -1.03 5.89
N ILE A 353 -5.72 -1.13 4.82
CA ILE A 353 -7.15 -0.77 4.88
C ILE A 353 -7.99 -1.77 5.69
N LEU A 354 -7.57 -3.02 5.78
CA LEU A 354 -8.28 -4.08 6.51
C LEU A 354 -7.93 -4.13 8.00
N GLN A 355 -6.66 -3.95 8.35
CA GLN A 355 -6.12 -4.14 9.72
C GLN A 355 -6.00 -2.82 10.49
N CYS A 356 -5.72 -1.71 9.81
CA CYS A 356 -5.28 -0.46 10.43
C CYS A 356 -6.36 0.62 10.41
N GLY A 357 -7.63 0.22 10.38
CA GLY A 357 -8.76 1.15 10.34
C GLY A 357 -9.27 1.59 11.71
N ASN A 358 -9.14 0.73 12.71
CA ASN A 358 -9.58 0.98 14.08
C ASN A 358 -8.37 0.88 15.03
N PRO A 359 -7.85 2.01 15.54
CA PRO A 359 -6.70 2.03 16.43
C PRO A 359 -7.01 1.54 17.85
N PHE A 360 -8.26 1.19 18.17
CA PHE A 360 -8.70 0.73 19.50
C PHE A 360 -9.01 -0.77 19.54
N ALA A 361 -9.02 -1.45 18.39
CA ALA A 361 -9.47 -2.83 18.31
C ALA A 361 -8.44 -3.73 17.64
N ASN A 362 -8.25 -4.92 18.22
CA ASN A 362 -7.55 -6.01 17.56
C ASN A 362 -8.49 -6.71 16.56
N PRO A 363 -8.08 -6.88 15.29
CA PRO A 363 -8.87 -7.61 14.32
C PRO A 363 -9.09 -9.08 14.73
N ARG A 364 -10.29 -9.62 14.48
CA ARG A 364 -10.63 -11.04 14.74
C ARG A 364 -10.12 -12.00 13.65
N PHE A 365 -8.96 -11.71 13.07
CA PHE A 365 -8.31 -12.52 12.04
C PHE A 365 -6.80 -12.40 12.17
N LYS A 366 -6.06 -13.30 11.53
CA LYS A 366 -4.59 -13.32 11.60
C LYS A 366 -4.02 -12.03 11.01
N ILE A 367 -3.29 -11.27 11.82
CA ILE A 367 -2.55 -10.06 11.39
C ILE A 367 -1.36 -10.51 10.53
N MET A 368 -1.14 -9.79 9.45
CA MET A 368 -0.08 -10.08 8.48
C MET A 368 0.88 -8.88 8.43
N PRO A 369 2.20 -9.10 8.33
CA PRO A 369 3.16 -8.00 8.28
C PRO A 369 2.90 -7.09 7.07
N MET A 370 3.13 -5.78 7.19
CA MET A 370 2.87 -4.83 6.11
C MET A 370 3.89 -4.94 4.97
N PHE A 371 5.12 -5.31 5.28
CA PHE A 371 6.21 -5.48 4.32
C PHE A 371 6.82 -6.87 4.43
N ARG A 372 7.43 -7.33 3.33
CA ARG A 372 8.35 -8.45 3.42
C ARG A 372 9.67 -7.96 4.01
N PRO A 373 10.32 -8.74 4.89
CA PRO A 373 11.63 -8.37 5.43
C PRO A 373 12.66 -8.17 4.32
N GLY A 374 13.39 -7.05 4.38
CA GLY A 374 14.39 -6.64 3.40
C GLY A 374 13.82 -5.95 2.16
N GLU A 375 12.51 -5.66 2.11
CA GLU A 375 11.85 -5.02 0.98
C GLU A 375 12.26 -3.55 0.79
N LEU A 376 12.55 -2.81 1.87
CA LEU A 376 13.00 -1.43 1.88
C LEU A 376 14.52 -1.30 1.67
N ALA A 377 15.30 -2.35 1.88
CA ALA A 377 16.76 -2.32 1.71
C ALA A 377 17.15 -2.00 0.25
N GLY A 378 18.07 -1.06 0.05
CA GLY A 378 18.53 -0.66 -1.28
C GLY A 378 18.61 0.84 -1.49
N HIS A 379 18.62 1.26 -2.75
CA HIS A 379 18.75 2.66 -3.15
C HIS A 379 17.39 3.26 -3.47
N TRP A 380 17.16 4.50 -3.04
CA TRP A 380 15.95 5.25 -3.28
C TRP A 380 16.31 6.62 -3.80
N GLU A 381 15.57 7.12 -4.78
CA GLU A 381 15.80 8.45 -5.36
C GLU A 381 14.49 9.19 -5.58
N GLY A 382 14.52 10.48 -5.37
CA GLY A 382 13.36 11.33 -5.62
C GLY A 382 13.56 12.73 -5.07
N ARG A 383 12.47 13.34 -4.64
CA ARG A 383 12.46 14.75 -4.23
C ARG A 383 11.64 14.98 -2.99
N PHE A 384 11.94 16.09 -2.33
CA PHE A 384 11.03 16.69 -1.37
C PHE A 384 10.62 18.09 -1.82
N VAL A 385 9.40 18.49 -1.49
CA VAL A 385 8.76 19.74 -1.91
C VAL A 385 8.17 20.42 -0.70
N PHE A 386 8.26 21.74 -0.65
CA PHE A 386 7.79 22.53 0.47
C PHE A 386 7.35 23.93 0.05
N LEU A 387 6.47 24.52 0.86
CA LEU A 387 6.11 25.92 0.76
C LEU A 387 7.23 26.78 1.37
N THR A 388 7.45 27.98 0.81
CA THR A 388 8.27 28.98 1.50
C THR A 388 7.73 29.25 2.91
N PHE A 389 8.59 29.70 3.82
CA PHE A 389 8.18 29.94 5.22
C PHE A 389 6.96 30.87 5.35
N ASP A 390 6.89 31.95 4.57
CA ASP A 390 5.73 32.84 4.57
C ASP A 390 4.45 32.15 4.11
N ALA A 391 4.49 31.44 2.97
CA ALA A 391 3.34 30.69 2.49
C ALA A 391 2.92 29.55 3.45
N PHE A 392 3.87 28.93 4.15
CA PHE A 392 3.58 27.94 5.18
C PHE A 392 2.90 28.57 6.41
N ARG A 393 3.40 29.71 6.88
CA ARG A 393 2.78 30.48 7.98
C ARG A 393 1.36 30.91 7.61
N ASP A 394 1.18 31.45 6.42
CA ASP A 394 -0.12 31.91 5.93
C ASP A 394 -1.10 30.73 5.73
N MET A 395 -0.60 29.57 5.27
CA MET A 395 -1.36 28.33 5.22
C MET A 395 -1.89 27.94 6.61
N LEU A 396 -1.03 27.95 7.63
CA LEU A 396 -1.44 27.65 9.01
C LEU A 396 -2.46 28.67 9.51
N ALA A 397 -2.30 29.96 9.17
CA ALA A 397 -3.28 31.01 9.49
C ALA A 397 -4.65 30.84 8.78
N GLY A 398 -4.82 29.79 7.97
CA GLY A 398 -6.07 29.48 7.26
C GLY A 398 -6.20 30.11 5.88
N VAL A 399 -5.14 30.72 5.34
CA VAL A 399 -5.13 31.31 4.00
C VAL A 399 -4.95 30.21 2.95
N VAL A 400 -6.07 29.64 2.47
CA VAL A 400 -6.07 28.57 1.46
C VAL A 400 -5.30 28.96 0.19
N GLY A 401 -5.35 30.24 -0.19
CA GLY A 401 -4.61 30.80 -1.33
C GLY A 401 -3.08 30.60 -1.25
N ALA A 402 -2.53 30.53 -0.03
CA ALA A 402 -1.11 30.27 0.18
C ALA A 402 -0.73 28.84 -0.25
N VAL A 403 -1.65 27.88 -0.13
CA VAL A 403 -1.40 26.50 -0.58
C VAL A 403 -1.57 26.35 -2.08
N THR A 404 -2.62 26.96 -2.65
CA THR A 404 -2.96 26.82 -4.07
C THR A 404 -1.99 27.59 -4.98
N ASN A 405 -1.61 28.81 -4.57
CA ASN A 405 -0.81 29.72 -5.40
C ASN A 405 0.55 30.07 -4.80
N GLY A 406 0.83 29.69 -3.54
CA GLY A 406 2.07 30.05 -2.88
C GLY A 406 3.31 29.49 -3.59
N PRO A 407 4.46 30.16 -3.44
CA PRO A 407 5.72 29.70 -4.01
C PRO A 407 6.16 28.38 -3.36
N LEU A 408 6.67 27.48 -4.21
CA LEU A 408 7.14 26.16 -3.81
C LEU A 408 8.64 26.07 -4.07
N ALA A 409 9.34 25.32 -3.22
CA ALA A 409 10.69 24.88 -3.48
C ALA A 409 10.73 23.36 -3.51
N GLN A 410 11.68 22.81 -4.28
CA GLN A 410 11.88 21.38 -4.40
C GLN A 410 13.36 21.05 -4.37
N GLN A 411 13.70 19.88 -3.83
CA GLN A 411 15.09 19.42 -3.78
C GLN A 411 15.22 17.92 -4.03
N PRO A 412 16.19 17.51 -4.88
CA PRO A 412 16.50 16.11 -5.09
C PRO A 412 17.24 15.51 -3.90
N GLN A 413 16.99 14.22 -3.68
CA GLN A 413 17.66 13.43 -2.66
C GLN A 413 17.80 11.97 -3.11
N VAL A 414 18.89 11.34 -2.66
CA VAL A 414 19.16 9.92 -2.85
C VAL A 414 19.46 9.30 -1.49
N TRP A 415 18.86 8.15 -1.22
CA TRP A 415 19.02 7.39 0.02
C TRP A 415 19.56 5.99 -0.30
N ARG A 416 20.38 5.47 0.60
CA ARG A 416 20.76 4.07 0.68
C ARG A 416 20.31 3.54 2.05
N ILE A 417 19.38 2.59 2.02
CA ILE A 417 18.64 2.10 3.18
C ILE A 417 19.09 0.68 3.51
N ARG A 418 19.24 0.38 4.80
CA ARG A 418 19.45 -0.95 5.38
C ARG A 418 18.37 -1.24 6.41
N GLU A 419 17.89 -2.47 6.42
CA GLU A 419 16.91 -2.95 7.40
C GLU A 419 17.58 -3.86 8.43
N HIS A 420 17.14 -3.72 9.68
CA HIS A 420 17.64 -4.50 10.80
C HIS A 420 16.48 -5.06 11.60
N HIS A 421 16.41 -6.39 11.74
CA HIS A 421 15.27 -7.09 12.34
C HIS A 421 15.65 -7.78 13.64
N LEU A 422 14.78 -7.65 14.63
CA LEU A 422 14.77 -8.50 15.82
C LEU A 422 13.78 -9.64 15.58
N VAL A 423 14.30 -10.85 15.47
CA VAL A 423 13.49 -12.05 15.20
C VAL A 423 13.35 -12.85 16.49
N GLN A 424 12.11 -13.19 16.83
CA GLN A 424 11.78 -14.18 17.84
C GLN A 424 11.64 -15.55 17.18
N ARG A 425 12.37 -16.54 17.69
CA ARG A 425 12.22 -17.95 17.27
C ARG A 425 11.45 -18.70 18.34
N ARG A 426 10.30 -19.26 17.99
CA ARG A 426 9.50 -20.13 18.87
C ARG A 426 9.60 -21.57 18.39
N ARG A 427 10.14 -22.46 19.22
CA ARG A 427 10.10 -23.91 18.94
C ARG A 427 8.68 -24.43 19.15
N ARG A 428 8.07 -25.02 18.12
CA ARG A 428 6.82 -25.77 18.28
C ARG A 428 7.14 -27.15 18.84
N PHE A 429 6.59 -27.46 20.02
CA PHE A 429 6.55 -28.84 20.49
C PHE A 429 5.21 -29.46 20.07
N PRO A 430 5.21 -30.63 19.41
CA PRO A 430 4.01 -31.45 19.35
C PRO A 430 3.73 -31.93 20.79
N LEU A 431 2.61 -31.48 21.36
CA LEU A 431 2.08 -31.82 22.70
C LEU A 431 2.65 -31.05 23.92
N GLY A 432 1.91 -30.00 24.31
CA GLY A 432 1.64 -29.68 25.73
C GLY A 432 2.77 -29.13 26.60
N ARG A 433 4.01 -29.00 26.10
CA ARG A 433 5.10 -28.31 26.83
C ARG A 433 5.13 -26.83 26.47
N ALA A 434 5.39 -25.96 27.46
CA ALA A 434 5.59 -24.54 27.22
C ALA A 434 6.75 -24.35 26.22
N SER A 435 6.53 -23.54 25.18
CA SER A 435 7.53 -23.26 24.16
C SER A 435 8.70 -22.45 24.73
N ASP A 436 9.92 -22.91 24.54
CA ASP A 436 11.12 -22.10 24.85
C ASP A 436 11.29 -21.04 23.75
N SER A 437 11.21 -19.76 24.11
CA SER A 437 11.47 -18.64 23.18
C SER A 437 12.92 -18.19 23.28
N VAL A 438 13.68 -18.31 22.19
CA VAL A 438 15.02 -17.71 22.09
C VAL A 438 14.87 -16.32 21.45
N THR A 439 14.99 -15.27 22.26
CA THR A 439 14.83 -13.88 21.79
C THR A 439 15.84 -12.93 22.41
N GLY A 440 16.41 -12.04 21.59
CA GLY A 440 17.07 -10.84 22.08
C GLY A 440 16.05 -9.82 22.63
N GLU A 441 16.53 -8.83 23.37
CA GLU A 441 15.68 -7.75 23.87
C GLU A 441 15.41 -6.69 22.80
N LYS A 442 14.19 -6.13 22.81
CA LYS A 442 13.77 -5.02 21.95
C LYS A 442 14.39 -3.71 22.43
N LEU A 443 14.82 -2.86 21.48
CA LEU A 443 15.36 -1.54 21.79
C LEU A 443 14.25 -0.69 22.43
N PRO A 444 14.50 -0.08 23.60
CA PRO A 444 13.52 0.77 24.27
C PRO A 444 13.14 1.95 23.37
N LEU A 445 11.91 2.45 23.55
CA LEU A 445 11.38 3.55 22.76
C LEU A 445 12.04 4.87 23.17
N GLY A 446 12.61 5.57 22.19
CA GLY A 446 12.94 6.99 22.33
C GLY A 446 11.72 7.90 22.11
N GLY A 447 11.95 9.22 22.11
CA GLY A 447 10.89 10.19 21.80
C GLY A 447 10.48 10.19 20.31
N PRO A 448 9.25 10.63 19.99
CA PRO A 448 8.71 10.59 18.61
C PRO A 448 9.52 11.45 17.63
N LEU A 449 9.99 12.62 18.05
CA LEU A 449 10.86 13.50 17.24
C LEU A 449 12.27 12.93 16.99
N ASN A 450 12.64 11.84 17.68
CA ASN A 450 13.87 11.08 17.43
C ASN A 450 13.58 9.74 16.72
N ALA A 451 12.44 9.63 16.01
CA ALA A 451 12.00 8.41 15.34
C ALA A 451 11.97 7.18 16.27
N TYR A 452 11.61 7.40 17.54
CA TYR A 452 11.59 6.36 18.58
C TYR A 452 12.93 5.67 18.83
N ILE A 453 14.03 6.31 18.45
CA ILE A 453 15.39 5.92 18.78
C ILE A 453 15.84 6.70 20.03
N PRO A 454 16.34 6.05 21.08
CA PRO A 454 16.89 6.76 22.24
C PRO A 454 18.04 7.68 21.83
N GLN A 455 18.10 8.89 22.41
CA GLN A 455 19.06 9.92 21.99
C GLN A 455 20.53 9.51 22.17
N THR A 456 20.81 8.68 23.17
CA THR A 456 22.15 8.18 23.52
C THR A 456 22.52 6.88 22.79
N ALA A 457 21.70 6.42 21.85
CA ALA A 457 21.94 5.19 21.10
C ALA A 457 23.13 5.31 20.14
N GLU A 458 24.15 4.50 20.37
CA GLU A 458 25.28 4.33 19.46
C GLU A 458 25.02 3.12 18.54
N PHE A 459 25.15 3.32 17.23
CA PHE A 459 24.89 2.30 16.21
C PHE A 459 26.22 1.76 15.68
N ILE A 460 26.46 0.47 15.86
CA ILE A 460 27.69 -0.21 15.46
C ILE A 460 27.35 -1.32 14.48
N HIS A 461 27.80 -1.16 13.23
CA HIS A 461 27.61 -2.16 12.18
C HIS A 461 28.74 -3.20 12.21
N HIS A 462 28.37 -4.47 12.29
CA HIS A 462 29.31 -5.60 12.31
C HIS A 462 29.15 -6.50 11.09
N GLY A 463 30.28 -7.09 10.64
CA GLY A 463 30.36 -8.08 9.56
C GLY A 463 30.83 -7.51 8.22
N GLN A 464 31.57 -8.32 7.44
CA GLN A 464 31.86 -8.04 6.03
C GLN A 464 30.80 -8.68 5.13
N PRO A 465 30.53 -8.13 3.91
CA PRO A 465 29.74 -8.85 2.90
C PRO A 465 30.48 -10.10 2.43
N SER A 466 30.25 -11.26 3.03
CA SER A 466 30.67 -12.54 2.46
C SER A 466 29.67 -13.65 2.75
N GLU A 467 29.73 -14.70 1.94
CA GLU A 467 28.66 -15.67 1.63
C GLU A 467 28.00 -16.41 2.82
N PHE A 468 28.54 -16.34 4.04
CA PHE A 468 28.00 -17.08 5.19
C PHE A 468 27.95 -16.30 6.53
N GLY A 469 28.27 -15.00 6.53
CA GLY A 469 28.21 -14.16 7.73
C GLY A 469 26.97 -13.25 7.74
N THR A 470 26.00 -13.47 8.62
CA THR A 470 24.89 -12.54 8.80
C THR A 470 25.41 -11.21 9.36
N ARG A 471 25.27 -10.13 8.56
CA ARG A 471 25.54 -8.77 9.04
C ARG A 471 24.65 -8.48 10.25
N ARG A 472 25.21 -7.86 11.28
CA ARG A 472 24.45 -7.51 12.49
C ARG A 472 24.63 -6.04 12.83
N LEU A 473 23.58 -5.45 13.38
CA LEU A 473 23.61 -4.13 14.00
C LEU A 473 23.61 -4.33 15.52
N GLU A 474 24.66 -3.85 16.17
CA GLU A 474 24.71 -3.70 17.63
C GLU A 474 24.34 -2.26 17.97
N ILE A 475 23.42 -2.08 18.91
CA ILE A 475 23.08 -0.77 19.45
C ILE A 475 23.48 -0.75 20.92
N ARG A 476 24.28 0.25 21.32
CA ARG A 476 24.69 0.44 22.70
C ARG A 476 23.93 1.59 23.33
N LEU A 477 23.36 1.34 24.51
CA LEU A 477 22.78 2.37 25.37
C LEU A 477 23.56 2.45 26.67
N PRO A 478 23.93 3.64 27.15
CA PRO A 478 24.55 3.80 28.46
C PRO A 478 23.68 3.18 29.55
N ASP A 479 24.27 2.32 30.36
CA ASP A 479 23.61 1.64 31.47
C ASP A 479 24.61 1.48 32.63
N LEU A 480 24.40 2.28 33.68
CA LEU A 480 25.23 2.28 34.87
C LEU A 480 25.11 1.00 35.70
N THR A 481 24.07 0.19 35.46
CA THR A 481 23.88 -1.10 36.14
C THR A 481 24.67 -2.23 35.48
N CYS A 482 25.10 -2.04 34.23
CA CYS A 482 25.90 -3.01 33.50
C CYS A 482 27.41 -2.81 33.79
N PRO A 483 28.19 -3.88 34.08
CA PRO A 483 29.64 -3.78 34.29
C PRO A 483 30.43 -3.13 33.14
N LEU A 484 29.89 -3.19 31.92
CA LEU A 484 30.49 -2.57 30.72
C LEU A 484 30.15 -1.09 30.57
N GLY A 485 29.27 -0.54 31.42
CA GLY A 485 28.76 0.83 31.32
C GLY A 485 27.72 1.04 30.22
N TYR A 486 27.39 0.00 29.45
CA TYR A 486 26.37 0.03 28.42
C TYR A 486 25.66 -1.32 28.28
N LYS A 487 24.40 -1.28 27.83
CA LYS A 487 23.61 -2.44 27.41
C LYS A 487 23.58 -2.52 25.89
N SER A 488 23.76 -3.73 25.35
CA SER A 488 23.79 -3.98 23.90
C SER A 488 22.50 -4.64 23.40
N TYR A 489 22.02 -4.18 22.25
CA TYR A 489 20.85 -4.72 21.55
C TYR A 489 21.28 -5.15 20.15
N ASN A 490 20.98 -6.38 19.76
CA ASN A 490 21.48 -6.98 18.53
C ASN A 490 20.35 -7.24 17.53
N TYR A 491 20.56 -6.82 16.28
CA TYR A 491 19.61 -6.97 15.18
C TYR A 491 20.29 -7.62 13.98
N THR A 492 19.55 -8.46 13.26
CA THR A 492 20.03 -9.08 12.02
C THR A 492 19.79 -8.12 10.86
N THR A 493 20.84 -7.82 10.09
CA THR A 493 20.76 -6.91 8.95
C THR A 493 20.42 -7.67 7.68
N LEU A 494 19.41 -7.22 6.96
CA LEU A 494 19.03 -7.76 5.65
C LEU A 494 19.46 -6.79 4.55
N ASP A 495 20.17 -7.30 3.55
CA ASP A 495 20.62 -6.54 2.38
C ASP A 495 19.64 -6.60 1.20
N GLY A 496 18.56 -7.38 1.32
CA GLY A 496 17.54 -7.52 0.30
C GLY A 496 16.38 -8.40 0.75
N PRO A 497 15.35 -8.58 -0.10
CA PRO A 497 14.13 -9.28 0.28
C PRO A 497 14.39 -10.76 0.56
N THR A 498 14.14 -11.20 1.79
CA THR A 498 14.22 -12.62 2.16
C THR A 498 12.82 -13.16 2.38
N ASP A 499 12.52 -14.33 1.81
CA ASP A 499 11.41 -15.12 2.35
C ASP A 499 12.01 -15.72 3.62
N ILE A 500 11.50 -15.35 4.79
CA ILE A 500 11.83 -16.10 5.99
C ILE A 500 11.20 -17.46 5.78
N ALA A 501 11.94 -18.39 5.19
CA ALA A 501 11.53 -19.78 5.17
C ALA A 501 11.43 -20.24 6.63
N PRO A 502 10.40 -21.00 7.04
CA PRO A 502 10.55 -21.80 8.24
C PRO A 502 11.85 -22.59 8.06
N THR A 503 12.83 -22.37 8.93
CA THR A 503 14.14 -22.98 8.76
C THR A 503 13.97 -24.47 9.04
N TYR A 504 13.68 -25.25 8.01
CA TYR A 504 13.64 -26.69 8.07
C TYR A 504 15.09 -27.17 8.22
N VAL A 505 15.44 -27.69 9.39
CA VAL A 505 16.70 -28.42 9.58
C VAL A 505 16.34 -29.89 9.42
N PRO A 506 16.65 -30.54 8.28
CA PRO A 506 16.35 -31.95 8.09
C PRO A 506 17.24 -32.74 9.05
N THR A 507 16.65 -33.43 10.02
CA THR A 507 17.40 -34.41 10.85
C THR A 507 17.38 -35.82 10.28
N THR A 508 16.68 -36.09 9.18
CA THR A 508 16.54 -37.47 8.68
C THR A 508 16.40 -37.56 7.16
N SER A 509 17.05 -38.57 6.56
CA SER A 509 17.04 -38.84 5.12
C SER A 509 15.68 -39.33 4.63
N VAL A 510 15.11 -38.64 3.64
CA VAL A 510 13.81 -38.97 3.02
C VAL A 510 13.93 -40.24 2.16
N LEU A 511 13.11 -41.26 2.44
CA LEU A 511 12.91 -42.40 1.54
C LEU A 511 11.85 -42.07 0.47
N ALA A 512 12.00 -42.66 -0.71
CA ALA A 512 11.23 -42.34 -1.91
C ALA A 512 9.73 -42.67 -1.80
N LEU A 513 8.91 -41.80 -2.39
CA LEU A 513 7.45 -41.93 -2.53
C LEU A 513 7.06 -43.02 -3.55
N THR A 514 6.14 -43.90 -3.17
CA THR A 514 5.40 -44.81 -4.06
C THR A 514 4.41 -44.05 -4.96
N PRO A 515 4.11 -44.51 -6.19
CA PRO A 515 3.19 -43.82 -7.09
C PRO A 515 1.72 -44.03 -6.68
N PRO A 516 0.81 -43.12 -7.08
CA PRO A 516 -0.59 -43.16 -6.64
C PRO A 516 -1.40 -44.22 -7.40
N PRO A 517 -2.52 -44.74 -6.82
CA PRO A 517 -3.46 -45.59 -7.53
C PRO A 517 -4.45 -44.79 -8.38
N ASP A 518 -4.88 -45.41 -9.47
CA ASP A 518 -5.88 -44.94 -10.43
C ASP A 518 -7.31 -44.96 -9.85
N ASP A 519 -7.79 -43.85 -9.27
CA ASP A 519 -9.20 -43.43 -9.40
C ASP A 519 -9.39 -41.98 -8.88
N MET A 520 -9.90 -41.08 -9.74
CA MET A 520 -9.69 -39.62 -9.62
C MET A 520 -10.96 -38.78 -9.41
N ASP A 521 -12.14 -39.39 -9.21
CA ASP A 521 -13.42 -38.64 -9.30
C ASP A 521 -14.32 -38.62 -8.06
N GLU A 522 -13.96 -39.21 -6.90
CA GLU A 522 -14.85 -39.19 -5.71
C GLU A 522 -14.18 -38.94 -4.33
N SER A 523 -13.01 -38.29 -4.25
CA SER A 523 -12.44 -37.89 -2.95
C SER A 523 -12.84 -36.46 -2.55
N PRO A 524 -13.25 -36.18 -1.29
CA PRO A 524 -13.31 -34.81 -0.79
C PRO A 524 -11.90 -34.17 -0.85
N ASP A 525 -11.83 -32.87 -1.15
CA ASP A 525 -10.59 -32.04 -1.31
C ASP A 525 -9.65 -31.99 -0.07
N TRP A 526 -9.82 -32.88 0.90
CA TRP A 526 -9.03 -32.95 2.13
C TRP A 526 -8.86 -34.40 2.57
N ASP A 527 -7.60 -34.85 2.65
CA ASP A 527 -7.24 -35.89 3.60
C ASP A 527 -7.49 -35.36 5.02
N GLN A 528 -8.07 -36.19 5.89
CA GLN A 528 -8.03 -35.86 7.32
C GLN A 528 -6.55 -35.76 7.71
N PRO A 529 -6.12 -34.70 8.45
CA PRO A 529 -4.77 -34.66 8.96
C PRO A 529 -4.55 -35.94 9.76
N GLN A 530 -3.53 -36.73 9.38
CA GLN A 530 -3.14 -37.89 10.17
C GLN A 530 -2.91 -37.38 11.61
N PRO A 531 -3.48 -38.05 12.64
CA PRO A 531 -3.15 -37.70 14.01
C PRO A 531 -1.62 -37.81 14.14
N PRO A 532 -0.93 -36.81 14.72
CA PRO A 532 0.52 -36.83 14.80
C PRO A 532 0.96 -38.09 15.53
N THR A 533 1.70 -38.97 14.85
CA THR A 533 2.34 -40.13 15.46
C THR A 533 3.42 -39.65 16.42
N LEU A 534 3.52 -40.28 17.59
CA LEU A 534 4.57 -39.98 18.57
C LEU A 534 5.95 -40.16 17.93
N GLY A 535 6.62 -39.06 17.59
CA GLY A 535 7.96 -39.05 17.01
C GLY A 535 8.12 -38.32 15.67
N ASP A 536 7.03 -37.91 15.00
CA ASP A 536 7.08 -37.27 13.67
C ASP A 536 7.06 -35.74 13.70
N GLY A 537 7.33 -35.14 14.86
CA GLY A 537 7.43 -33.70 14.99
C GLY A 537 8.82 -33.21 14.63
N ASP A 538 9.03 -32.81 13.36
CA ASP A 538 10.11 -31.89 13.03
C ASP A 538 9.97 -30.65 13.95
N ASP A 539 11.08 -30.19 14.54
CA ASP A 539 11.10 -28.97 15.36
C ASP A 539 10.80 -27.75 14.48
N GLU A 540 9.53 -27.50 14.17
CA GLU A 540 9.12 -26.31 13.44
C GLU A 540 9.38 -25.08 14.32
N PHE A 541 10.30 -24.21 13.89
CA PHE A 541 10.44 -22.88 14.48
C PHE A 541 9.51 -21.90 13.78
N ASP A 542 8.60 -21.29 14.56
CA ASP A 542 7.83 -20.13 14.11
C ASP A 542 8.67 -18.87 14.34
N GLU A 543 9.03 -18.17 13.26
CA GLU A 543 9.80 -16.93 13.32
C GLU A 543 8.88 -15.71 13.24
N GLN A 544 8.94 -14.84 14.26
CA GLN A 544 8.17 -13.60 14.33
C GLN A 544 9.08 -12.39 14.45
N ILE A 545 8.87 -11.37 13.62
CA ILE A 545 9.59 -10.09 13.74
C ILE A 545 8.95 -9.27 14.86
N LEU A 546 9.75 -8.93 15.87
CA LEU A 546 9.32 -8.13 17.01
C LEU A 546 9.60 -6.64 16.82
N ASP A 547 10.63 -6.32 16.05
CA ASP A 547 11.07 -4.95 15.83
C ASP A 547 11.89 -4.81 14.55
N THR A 548 11.74 -3.68 13.86
CA THR A 548 12.47 -3.36 12.65
C THR A 548 13.04 -1.95 12.73
N LEU A 549 14.37 -1.87 12.72
CA LEU A 549 15.12 -0.63 12.68
C LEU A 549 15.63 -0.36 11.27
N ILE A 550 15.76 0.92 10.95
CA ILE A 550 16.29 1.38 9.67
C ILE A 550 17.52 2.23 9.94
N THR A 551 18.58 1.95 9.20
CA THR A 551 19.71 2.86 9.05
C THR A 551 19.91 3.21 7.59
N GLY A 552 20.49 4.36 7.33
CA GLY A 552 20.82 4.74 5.97
C GLY A 552 21.80 5.89 5.88
N GLU A 553 22.29 6.09 4.67
CA GLU A 553 23.15 7.18 4.28
C GLU A 553 22.59 7.77 2.99
N GLY A 554 22.78 9.06 2.78
CA GLY A 554 22.22 9.72 1.60
C GLY A 554 22.89 11.04 1.29
N HIS A 555 22.45 11.64 0.19
CA HIS A 555 22.96 12.91 -0.29
C HIS A 555 21.83 13.77 -0.86
N SER A 556 21.85 15.07 -0.57
CA SER A 556 20.97 16.09 -1.14
C SER A 556 21.78 17.28 -1.66
N SER A 557 21.12 18.31 -2.19
CA SER A 557 21.76 19.60 -2.50
C SER A 557 22.41 20.27 -1.27
N TRP A 558 22.03 19.85 -0.06
CA TRP A 558 22.62 20.34 1.20
C TRP A 558 23.71 19.42 1.77
N GLY A 559 24.16 18.43 1.01
CA GLY A 559 25.28 17.56 1.38
C GLY A 559 24.87 16.17 1.86
N ALA A 560 25.85 15.45 2.42
CA ALA A 560 25.68 14.11 2.93
C ALA A 560 24.94 14.09 4.28
N PHE A 561 24.14 13.05 4.49
CA PHE A 561 23.37 12.88 5.72
C PHE A 561 23.25 11.40 6.08
N LYS A 562 22.97 11.16 7.36
CA LYS A 562 22.58 9.85 7.91
C LYS A 562 21.09 9.80 8.16
N LEU A 563 20.54 8.61 8.02
CA LEU A 563 19.16 8.27 8.32
C LEU A 563 19.15 7.22 9.43
N ARG A 564 18.28 7.41 10.43
CA ARG A 564 18.03 6.42 11.48
C ARG A 564 16.55 6.40 11.80
N GLY A 565 15.98 5.24 12.02
CA GLY A 565 14.56 5.18 12.33
C GLY A 565 14.04 3.78 12.56
N ARG A 566 12.71 3.65 12.50
CA ARG A 566 11.99 2.45 12.93
C ARG A 566 10.70 2.29 12.13
N ILE A 567 10.20 1.06 12.04
CA ILE A 567 8.91 0.75 11.41
C ILE A 567 7.89 0.41 12.50
N ARG A 568 6.74 1.07 12.50
CA ARG A 568 5.62 0.76 13.39
C ARG A 568 4.94 -0.53 12.91
N ALA A 569 4.86 -1.54 13.77
CA ALA A 569 4.31 -2.85 13.38
C ALA A 569 2.83 -2.82 12.99
N TRP A 570 2.04 -1.93 13.59
CA TRP A 570 0.59 -1.88 13.42
C TRP A 570 0.16 -1.56 11.98
N ASP A 571 0.79 -0.56 11.36
CA ASP A 571 0.46 -0.10 10.01
C ASP A 571 1.68 -0.01 9.09
N GLY A 572 2.88 -0.35 9.53
CA GLY A 572 4.07 -0.18 8.70
C GLY A 572 4.44 1.29 8.46
N MET A 573 4.06 2.21 9.36
CA MET A 573 4.56 3.59 9.30
C MET A 573 6.08 3.55 9.42
N VAL A 574 6.75 4.14 8.42
CA VAL A 574 8.19 4.35 8.48
C VAL A 574 8.45 5.75 9.01
N ILE A 575 9.21 5.84 10.09
CA ILE A 575 9.66 7.10 10.67
C ILE A 575 11.19 7.14 10.69
N LEU A 576 11.76 8.19 10.12
CA LEU A 576 13.21 8.39 10.01
C LEU A 576 13.62 9.77 10.51
N VAL A 577 14.72 9.84 11.23
CA VAL A 577 15.47 11.06 11.48
C VAL A 577 16.56 11.18 10.44
N LYS A 578 16.62 12.34 9.78
CA LYS A 578 17.69 12.78 8.89
C LYS A 578 18.57 13.80 9.60
N ASP A 579 19.86 13.51 9.66
CA ASP A 579 20.88 14.34 10.30
C ASP A 579 22.06 14.58 9.34
N TYR A 580 22.46 15.83 9.15
CA TYR A 580 23.50 16.21 8.17
C TYR A 580 24.90 16.05 8.77
N ASP A 581 25.76 15.29 8.10
CA ASP A 581 27.12 15.02 8.54
C ASP A 581 28.12 16.06 7.97
N GLY A 582 28.98 16.65 8.81
CA GLY A 582 30.19 17.36 8.37
C GLY A 582 30.55 18.64 9.15
N PRO A 583 31.77 19.16 8.99
CA PRO A 583 32.23 20.38 9.69
C PRO A 583 31.44 21.65 9.32
N ASN A 584 30.81 21.68 8.14
CA ASN A 584 30.00 22.80 7.65
C ASN A 584 28.48 22.59 7.86
N THR A 585 28.07 21.61 8.68
CA THR A 585 26.65 21.26 8.91
C THR A 585 26.08 21.76 10.23
N GLN A 586 26.88 22.41 11.07
CA GLN A 586 26.40 23.10 12.26
C GLN A 586 25.27 24.08 11.87
N GLY A 587 24.06 23.84 12.38
CA GLY A 587 22.87 24.65 12.12
C GLY A 587 21.95 24.20 10.98
N ARG A 588 22.24 23.10 10.26
CA ARG A 588 21.35 22.60 9.17
C ARG A 588 20.12 21.82 9.62
N GLY A 589 19.95 21.69 10.94
CA GLY A 589 18.78 21.12 11.58
C GLY A 589 18.65 19.60 11.41
N ARG A 590 17.84 19.01 12.29
CA ARG A 590 17.40 17.62 12.23
C ARG A 590 16.00 17.59 11.65
N TRP A 591 15.74 16.62 10.78
CA TRP A 591 14.48 16.54 10.03
C TRP A 591 13.85 15.17 10.24
N LEU A 592 12.56 15.13 10.57
CA LEU A 592 11.81 13.91 10.77
C LEU A 592 11.01 13.60 9.50
N TYR A 593 11.18 12.43 8.93
CA TYR A 593 10.42 11.93 7.78
C TYR A 593 9.45 10.86 8.27
N THR A 594 8.18 10.95 7.89
CA THR A 594 7.14 9.96 8.14
C THR A 594 6.43 9.61 6.85
N GLY A 595 6.10 8.34 6.66
CA GLY A 595 5.34 7.93 5.48
C GLY A 595 5.21 6.43 5.32
N TYR A 596 4.73 6.03 4.15
CA TYR A 596 4.54 4.63 3.78
C TYR A 596 5.26 4.30 2.49
N VAL A 597 5.73 3.06 2.41
CA VAL A 597 6.04 2.44 1.13
C VAL A 597 4.74 1.90 0.56
N VAL A 598 4.36 2.40 -0.61
CA VAL A 598 3.16 2.03 -1.34
C VAL A 598 3.54 1.24 -2.60
N SER A 599 2.52 0.66 -3.25
CA SER A 599 2.68 -0.15 -4.46
C SER A 599 3.55 0.51 -5.53
N GLY A 600 4.32 -0.29 -6.26
CA GLY A 600 5.20 0.19 -7.33
C GLY A 600 6.56 0.71 -6.86
N GLY A 601 6.96 0.40 -5.62
CA GLY A 601 8.26 0.81 -5.09
C GLY A 601 8.36 2.31 -4.84
N ASN A 602 7.24 2.95 -4.47
CA ASN A 602 7.18 4.35 -4.11
C ASN A 602 7.16 4.48 -2.58
N TRP A 603 7.98 5.35 -2.02
CA TRP A 603 7.94 5.74 -0.62
C TRP A 603 7.53 7.20 -0.55
N VAL A 604 6.34 7.42 0.00
CA VAL A 604 5.65 8.70 -0.03
C VAL A 604 5.34 9.13 1.39
N GLY A 605 5.53 10.42 1.68
CA GLY A 605 5.26 10.91 3.01
C GLY A 605 5.47 12.41 3.19
N ARG A 606 5.61 12.80 4.45
CA ARG A 606 5.90 14.16 4.89
C ARG A 606 7.21 14.21 5.65
N TRP A 607 7.89 15.34 5.59
CA TRP A 607 9.01 15.64 6.46
C TRP A 607 8.68 16.89 7.27
N ARG A 608 9.17 16.96 8.51
CA ARG A 608 9.00 18.11 9.40
C ARG A 608 10.28 18.45 10.15
N ASP A 609 10.35 19.67 10.67
CA ASP A 609 11.38 20.07 11.63
C ASP A 609 11.21 19.34 12.99
N THR A 610 12.29 19.24 13.75
CA THR A 610 12.29 18.65 15.10
C THR A 610 12.45 19.69 16.23
N PHE A 611 12.43 20.98 15.91
CA PHE A 611 12.53 22.06 16.90
C PHE A 611 11.15 22.43 17.47
N THR A 612 10.14 22.42 16.60
CA THR A 612 8.74 22.56 16.98
C THR A 612 8.31 21.32 17.75
N SER A 613 7.56 21.49 18.85
CA SER A 613 7.00 20.35 19.59
C SER A 613 6.14 19.47 18.68
N GLU A 614 6.08 18.18 18.99
CA GLU A 614 5.19 17.21 18.34
C GLU A 614 3.71 17.58 18.48
N ARG A 615 3.34 18.36 19.50
CA ARG A 615 1.97 18.85 19.74
C ARG A 615 1.58 20.04 18.87
N LEU A 616 2.53 20.59 18.10
CA LEU A 616 2.33 21.73 17.23
C LEU A 616 2.61 21.35 15.77
N SER A 617 1.96 22.07 14.86
CA SER A 617 2.19 22.02 13.42
C SER A 617 3.54 22.66 13.12
N GLY A 618 4.58 21.82 13.01
CA GLY A 618 5.94 22.22 12.65
C GLY A 618 6.08 22.49 11.16
N TYR A 619 7.15 23.20 10.79
CA TYR A 619 7.46 23.45 9.39
C TYR A 619 7.68 22.13 8.66
N GLU A 620 6.89 21.90 7.62
CA GLU A 620 6.84 20.61 6.94
C GLU A 620 6.64 20.72 5.44
N GLY A 621 6.97 19.63 4.77
CA GLY A 621 6.78 19.45 3.35
C GLY A 621 6.50 18.00 3.00
N VAL A 622 6.35 17.73 1.71
CA VAL A 622 6.08 16.39 1.19
C VAL A 622 7.32 15.80 0.56
N PHE A 623 7.41 14.47 0.51
CA PHE A 623 8.44 13.80 -0.27
C PHE A 623 7.84 12.60 -1.01
N SER A 624 8.50 12.26 -2.10
CA SER A 624 8.28 11.03 -2.84
C SER A 624 9.63 10.56 -3.34
N VAL A 625 10.00 9.34 -2.96
CA VAL A 625 11.20 8.66 -3.46
C VAL A 625 10.81 7.30 -4.01
N THR A 626 11.50 6.87 -5.05
CA THR A 626 11.25 5.61 -5.75
C THR A 626 12.48 4.74 -5.68
N ARG A 627 12.27 3.42 -5.61
CA ARG A 627 13.37 2.48 -5.52
C ARG A 627 14.16 2.46 -6.83
N ARG A 628 15.48 2.65 -6.72
CA ARG A 628 16.44 2.54 -7.81
C ARG A 628 16.94 1.09 -7.86
N TYR A 629 16.58 0.40 -8.93
CA TYR A 629 16.99 -0.98 -9.20
C TYR A 629 18.20 -1.04 -10.13
#